data_AF-A0A846E284-F1
#
_entry.id   AF-A0A846E284-F1
#
_cell.length_a   1.000
_cell.length_b   1.000
_cell.length_c   1.000
_cell.angle_alpha   90.00
_cell.angle_beta   90.00
_cell.angle_gamma   90.00
#
_symmetry.space_group_name_H-M   'P 1'
#
loop_
_entity.id
_entity.type
_entity.pdbx_description
1 polymer ?
#
loop_
_entity_poly.entity_id
_entity_poly.type
_entity_poly.pdbx_seq_one_letter_code
_entity_poly.pdbx_strand_id
1 'polypeptide(L)'
;MKLLQKPILKVLLRKRSFWKTIFGLGFCLLWLIPAYVGADATEPPMGFSGDRLHIIQRLVQADVVYLGEIHNRPEDGQAQLEIIQALAQKGKVAIAMEMFQRPYQAAIDAYLQGEISETQLLEQTEYEQRWRFPW
;
A
#
# COMPACT_ATOMS: atom_id res chain seq x y z
N MET A 1 -43.20 1.37 7.06
CA MET A 1 -42.97 1.15 5.62
C MET A 1 -42.64 2.48 4.94
N LYS A 2 -41.34 2.78 4.78
CA LYS A 2 -40.76 3.68 3.76
C LYS A 2 -39.23 3.58 3.89
N LEU A 3 -38.63 2.97 2.88
CA LEU A 3 -37.20 2.76 2.69
C LEU A 3 -36.55 4.12 2.42
N LEU A 4 -35.57 4.53 3.22
CA LEU A 4 -34.69 5.65 2.91
C LEU A 4 -33.38 5.09 2.36
N GLN A 5 -33.28 5.15 1.04
CA GLN A 5 -32.08 4.82 0.28
C GLN A 5 -30.96 5.81 0.61
N LYS A 6 -29.77 5.29 0.92
CA LYS A 6 -28.52 6.06 1.07
C LYS A 6 -28.06 6.54 -0.31
N PRO A 7 -27.60 7.80 -0.48
CA PRO A 7 -26.94 8.21 -1.71
C PRO A 7 -25.52 7.66 -1.76
N ILE A 8 -25.27 6.86 -2.80
CA ILE A 8 -23.97 6.32 -3.22
C ILE A 8 -23.08 7.49 -3.63
N LEU A 9 -22.01 7.74 -2.88
CA LEU A 9 -20.98 8.71 -3.26
C LEU A 9 -20.21 8.14 -4.46
N LYS A 10 -20.50 8.68 -5.64
CA LYS A 10 -19.77 8.38 -6.89
C LYS A 10 -18.31 8.78 -6.72
N VAL A 11 -17.43 7.78 -6.70
CA VAL A 11 -15.98 7.95 -6.87
C VAL A 11 -15.74 8.62 -8.22
N LEU A 12 -15.34 9.89 -8.19
CA LEU A 12 -15.00 10.67 -9.37
C LEU A 12 -13.61 10.24 -9.86
N LEU A 13 -13.56 9.15 -10.63
CA LEU A 13 -12.36 8.76 -11.39
C LEU A 13 -12.08 9.83 -12.46
N ARG A 14 -11.02 10.62 -12.23
CA ARG A 14 -10.45 11.54 -13.23
C ARG A 14 -9.84 10.71 -14.36
N LYS A 15 -10.63 10.41 -15.39
CA LYS A 15 -10.13 9.85 -16.65
C LYS A 15 -9.23 10.88 -17.33
N ARG A 16 -7.90 10.69 -17.29
CA ARG A 16 -6.99 11.41 -18.19
C ARG A 16 -7.13 10.79 -19.59
N SER A 17 -7.85 11.52 -20.45
CA SER A 17 -8.00 11.25 -21.88
C SER A 17 -6.69 11.57 -22.60
N PHE A 18 -6.07 10.58 -23.25
CA PHE A 18 -4.98 10.83 -24.19
C PHE A 18 -4.96 9.81 -25.33
N TRP A 19 -6.03 9.77 -26.13
CA TRP A 19 -6.03 9.06 -27.41
C TRP A 19 -6.74 9.91 -28.46
N LYS A 20 -5.97 10.31 -29.49
CA LYS A 20 -6.26 10.91 -30.81
C LYS A 20 -5.00 11.72 -31.15
N THR A 21 -4.15 11.39 -32.10
CA THR A 21 -4.39 10.96 -33.50
C THR A 21 -3.07 10.42 -34.08
N ILE A 22 -3.10 9.36 -34.90
CA ILE A 22 -2.48 9.29 -36.25
C ILE A 22 -2.98 7.98 -36.89
N PHE A 23 -3.70 8.12 -38.01
CA PHE A 23 -4.01 7.11 -39.03
C PHE A 23 -2.68 6.55 -39.58
N GLY A 24 -2.42 5.28 -39.85
CA GLY A 24 -3.20 4.31 -40.61
C GLY A 24 -2.34 3.82 -41.80
N LEU A 25 -2.23 2.49 -41.94
CA LEU A 25 -1.67 1.69 -43.06
C LEU A 25 -0.15 1.42 -43.11
N GLY A 26 0.22 0.14 -43.13
CA GLY A 26 1.41 -0.33 -43.86
C GLY A 26 2.32 -1.35 -43.20
N PHE A 27 1.91 -2.63 -43.21
CA PHE A 27 2.72 -3.78 -43.65
C PHE A 27 4.22 -3.90 -43.28
N CYS A 28 4.51 -4.95 -42.49
CA CYS A 28 5.59 -5.94 -42.66
C CYS A 28 7.07 -5.62 -42.32
N LEU A 29 7.65 -6.63 -41.65
CA LEU A 29 9.04 -7.05 -41.62
C LEU A 29 10.04 -6.26 -40.74
N LEU A 30 10.36 -6.92 -39.61
CA LEU A 30 11.71 -7.18 -39.09
C LEU A 30 12.76 -6.08 -39.32
N TRP A 31 13.31 -5.55 -38.23
CA TRP A 31 14.76 -5.45 -38.03
C TRP A 31 15.08 -5.08 -36.57
N LEU A 32 15.81 -6.00 -35.91
CA LEU A 32 16.88 -5.74 -34.95
C LEU A 32 16.74 -4.49 -34.07
N ILE A 33 16.07 -4.62 -32.92
CA ILE A 33 16.39 -3.75 -31.78
C ILE A 33 17.59 -4.39 -31.09
N PRO A 34 18.77 -3.74 -31.03
CA PRO A 34 19.86 -4.23 -30.21
C PRO A 34 19.34 -4.31 -28.77
N ALA A 35 19.64 -5.41 -28.09
CA ALA A 35 19.53 -5.46 -26.65
C ALA A 35 20.35 -4.30 -26.09
N TYR A 36 19.67 -3.20 -25.74
CA TYR A 36 20.23 -2.25 -24.79
C TYR A 36 20.27 -2.98 -23.45
N VAL A 37 21.35 -3.73 -23.24
CA VAL A 37 21.90 -3.90 -21.91
C VAL A 37 22.43 -2.52 -21.51
N GLY A 38 21.51 -1.66 -21.08
CA GLY A 38 21.87 -0.60 -20.16
C GLY A 38 22.19 -1.29 -18.85
N ALA A 39 23.41 -1.78 -18.71
CA ALA A 39 24.01 -2.01 -17.40
C ALA A 39 24.28 -0.64 -16.77
N ASP A 40 23.22 0.12 -16.52
CA ASP A 40 23.21 1.06 -15.42
C ASP A 40 22.52 0.30 -14.29
N ALA A 41 23.23 -0.70 -13.77
CA ALA A 41 23.01 -1.12 -12.41
C ALA A 41 23.41 0.09 -11.57
N THR A 42 22.48 1.05 -11.44
CA THR A 42 22.54 2.01 -10.36
C THR A 42 22.59 1.15 -9.11
N GLU A 43 23.78 1.01 -8.54
CA GLU A 43 23.98 0.56 -7.18
C GLU A 43 22.83 1.17 -6.38
N PRO A 44 21.98 0.37 -5.69
CA PRO A 44 20.91 0.95 -4.89
C PRO A 44 21.58 2.00 -4.00
N PRO A 45 21.13 3.26 -3.97
CA PRO A 45 21.88 4.34 -3.34
C PRO A 45 22.31 3.89 -1.95
N MET A 46 23.60 3.58 -1.85
CA MET A 46 24.18 2.92 -0.71
C MET A 46 24.27 3.98 0.37
N GLY A 47 23.38 3.88 1.35
CA GLY A 47 23.35 4.71 2.55
C GLY A 47 22.26 5.78 2.54
N PHE A 48 21.07 5.43 3.04
CA PHE A 48 20.21 6.42 3.69
C PHE A 48 20.86 6.84 5.02
N SER A 49 21.86 7.72 4.97
CA SER A 49 22.23 8.53 6.14
C SER A 49 21.40 9.81 6.09
N GLY A 50 20.10 9.66 6.34
CA GLY A 50 19.15 10.77 6.37
C GLY A 50 18.78 11.09 7.80
N ASP A 51 18.80 12.37 8.17
CA ASP A 51 18.10 12.84 9.36
C ASP A 51 16.64 12.32 9.32
N ARG A 52 16.15 11.78 10.44
CA ARG A 52 14.80 11.20 10.54
C ARG A 52 13.74 12.17 10.02
N LEU A 53 13.89 13.46 10.30
CA LEU A 53 12.97 14.49 9.80
C LEU A 53 12.99 14.58 8.27
N HIS A 54 14.18 14.51 7.66
CA HIS A 54 14.33 14.52 6.22
C HIS A 54 13.65 13.29 5.57
N ILE A 55 13.80 12.11 6.17
CA ILE A 55 13.12 10.88 5.69
C ILE A 55 11.60 11.06 5.76
N ILE A 56 11.06 11.48 6.91
CA ILE A 56 9.61 11.70 7.05
C ILE A 56 9.09 12.74 6.05
N GLN A 57 9.81 13.85 5.84
CA GLN A 57 9.42 14.86 4.85
C GLN A 57 9.30 14.30 3.43
N ARG A 58 10.17 13.35 3.07
CA ARG A 58 10.07 12.65 1.78
C ARG A 58 8.89 11.69 1.74
N LEU A 59 8.66 10.94 2.82
CA LEU A 59 7.56 9.97 2.89
C LEU A 59 6.17 10.65 2.81
N VAL A 60 6.01 11.85 3.39
CA VAL A 60 4.75 12.63 3.34
C VAL A 60 4.33 13.01 1.92
N GLN A 61 5.29 13.09 0.98
CA GLN A 61 5.01 13.42 -0.42
C GLN A 61 4.62 12.21 -1.27
N ALA A 62 4.80 10.99 -0.74
CA ALA A 62 4.48 9.77 -1.46
C ALA A 62 3.00 9.40 -1.32
N ASP A 63 2.41 8.91 -2.42
CA ASP A 63 1.05 8.37 -2.39
C ASP A 63 0.97 7.01 -1.66
N VAL A 64 2.06 6.23 -1.72
CA VAL A 64 2.18 4.90 -1.11
C VAL A 64 3.59 4.75 -0.52
N VAL A 65 3.67 4.25 0.71
CA VAL A 65 4.93 3.94 1.42
C VAL A 65 4.92 2.46 1.78
N TYR A 66 5.97 1.74 1.40
CA TYR A 66 6.20 0.34 1.81
C TYR A 66 7.18 0.32 2.97
N LEU A 67 6.82 -0.37 4.05
CA LEU A 67 7.69 -0.60 5.21
C LEU A 67 8.01 -2.10 5.26
N GLY A 68 9.27 -2.45 4.96
CA GLY A 68 9.72 -3.84 5.07
C GLY A 68 10.16 -4.19 6.49
N GLU A 69 10.04 -5.47 6.86
CA GLU A 69 10.45 -5.99 8.16
C GLU A 69 11.05 -7.39 8.06
N ILE A 70 11.72 -7.79 9.14
CA ILE A 70 11.94 -9.19 9.48
C ILE A 70 10.92 -9.53 10.57
N HIS A 71 10.05 -10.50 10.33
CA HIS A 71 9.03 -10.90 11.30
C HIS A 71 9.66 -11.27 12.64
N ASN A 72 8.97 -10.90 13.73
CA ASN A 72 9.42 -11.05 15.12
C ASN A 72 10.69 -10.29 15.50
N ARG A 73 11.11 -9.25 14.74
CA ARG A 73 12.16 -8.33 15.15
C ARG A 73 11.54 -7.06 15.79
N PRO A 74 11.61 -6.88 17.12
CA PRO A 74 10.94 -5.78 17.80
C PRO A 74 11.38 -4.39 17.33
N GLU A 75 12.63 -4.26 16.89
CA GLU A 75 13.18 -2.99 16.40
C GLU A 75 12.49 -2.52 15.12
N ASP A 76 12.06 -3.45 14.25
CA ASP A 76 11.32 -3.11 13.04
C ASP A 76 9.92 -2.60 13.37
N GLY A 77 9.22 -3.29 14.29
CA GLY A 77 7.90 -2.86 14.75
C GLY A 77 7.94 -1.46 15.39
N GLN A 78 8.97 -1.18 16.19
CA GLN A 78 9.17 0.15 16.77
C GLN A 78 9.40 1.22 15.68
N ALA A 79 10.25 0.93 14.69
CA ALA A 79 10.50 1.85 13.58
C ALA A 79 9.23 2.11 12.74
N GLN A 80 8.44 1.06 12.46
CA GLN A 80 7.16 1.19 11.75
C GLN A 80 6.18 2.07 12.51
N LEU A 81 6.04 1.85 13.82
CA LEU A 81 5.16 2.66 14.67
C LEU A 81 5.55 4.13 14.64
N GLU A 82 6.84 4.44 14.78
CA GLU A 82 7.34 5.82 14.71
C GLU A 82 7.02 6.49 13.36
N ILE A 83 7.22 5.76 12.25
CA ILE A 83 6.92 6.27 10.91
C ILE A 83 5.42 6.51 10.74
N ILE A 84 4.58 5.54 11.12
CA ILE A 84 3.12 5.63 11.00
C ILE A 84 2.60 6.81 11.81
N GLN A 85 3.07 6.98 13.07
CA GLN A 85 2.69 8.12 13.91
C GLN A 85 3.11 9.45 13.29
N ALA A 86 4.34 9.55 12.77
CA ALA A 86 4.83 10.76 12.13
C ALA A 86 4.03 11.12 10.86
N LEU A 87 3.63 10.12 10.06
CA LEU A 87 2.79 10.33 8.87
C LEU A 87 1.35 10.73 9.26
N ALA A 88 0.78 10.08 10.27
CA ALA A 88 -0.58 10.37 10.76
C ALA A 88 -0.71 11.81 11.30
N GLN A 89 0.37 12.40 11.84
CA GLN A 89 0.39 13.80 12.24
C GLN A 89 0.30 14.79 11.07
N LYS A 90 0.61 14.34 9.84
CA LYS A 90 0.59 15.18 8.63
C LYS A 90 -0.69 15.02 7.83
N GLY A 91 -1.48 13.98 8.08
CA GLY A 91 -2.75 13.76 7.40
C GLY A 91 -3.35 12.39 7.69
N LYS A 92 -4.47 12.10 7.02
CA LYS A 92 -5.11 10.79 7.10
C LYS A 92 -4.24 9.76 6.39
N VAL A 93 -3.95 8.66 7.08
CA VAL A 93 -3.24 7.50 6.55
C VAL A 93 -4.16 6.29 6.57
N ALA A 94 -4.04 5.44 5.56
CA ALA A 94 -4.58 4.09 5.58
C ALA A 94 -3.41 3.12 5.75
N ILE A 95 -3.55 2.13 6.62
CA ILE A 95 -2.51 1.14 6.90
C ILE A 95 -2.96 -0.17 6.27
N ALA A 96 -2.13 -0.72 5.38
CA ALA A 96 -2.29 -2.07 4.86
C ALA A 96 -1.30 -2.99 5.57
N MET A 97 -1.78 -4.15 5.99
CA MET A 97 -1.07 -5.08 6.86
C MET A 97 -1.01 -6.44 6.16
N GLU A 98 0.19 -6.98 5.95
CA GLU A 98 0.42 -8.21 5.18
C GLU A 98 -0.33 -9.42 5.77
N MET A 99 -0.39 -9.50 7.10
CA MET A 99 -1.11 -10.52 7.86
C MET A 99 -2.62 -10.57 7.61
N PHE A 100 -3.22 -9.51 7.08
CA PHE A 100 -4.67 -9.43 6.86
C PHE A 100 -5.01 -9.42 5.37
N GLN A 101 -5.75 -10.45 4.94
CA GLN A 101 -6.22 -10.54 3.57
C GLN A 101 -7.49 -9.73 3.34
N ARG A 102 -7.64 -9.20 2.12
CA ARG A 102 -8.75 -8.32 1.71
C ARG A 102 -10.17 -8.81 2.07
N PRO A 103 -10.51 -10.12 1.98
CA PRO A 103 -11.86 -10.60 2.32
C PRO A 103 -12.27 -10.34 3.77
N TYR A 104 -11.32 -10.14 4.69
CA TYR A 104 -11.57 -10.03 6.13
C TYR A 104 -11.71 -8.59 6.64
N GLN A 105 -11.83 -7.59 5.75
CA GLN A 105 -11.98 -6.19 6.16
C GLN A 105 -13.15 -5.96 7.14
N ALA A 106 -14.25 -6.71 6.99
CA ALA A 106 -15.41 -6.57 7.89
C ALA A 106 -15.08 -6.93 9.35
N ALA A 107 -14.23 -7.93 9.58
CA ALA A 107 -13.79 -8.31 10.94
C ALA A 107 -12.88 -7.23 11.54
N ILE A 108 -11.97 -6.68 10.73
CA ILE A 108 -11.09 -5.57 11.12
C ILE A 108 -11.93 -4.33 11.49
N ASP A 109 -12.90 -3.98 10.65
CA ASP A 109 -13.79 -2.83 10.89
C ASP A 109 -14.61 -3.01 12.18
N ALA A 110 -15.11 -4.22 12.45
CA ALA A 110 -15.84 -4.54 13.68
C ALA A 110 -14.94 -4.45 14.93
N TYR A 111 -13.70 -4.95 14.84
CA TYR A 111 -12.72 -4.84 15.93
C TYR A 111 -12.37 -3.38 16.23
N LEU A 112 -12.10 -2.57 15.21
CA LEU A 112 -11.78 -1.14 15.36
C LEU A 112 -12.97 -0.33 15.93
N GLN A 113 -14.21 -0.81 15.72
CA GLN A 113 -15.42 -0.24 16.32
C GLN A 113 -15.70 -0.77 17.74
N GLY A 114 -14.94 -1.75 18.23
CA GLY A 114 -15.14 -2.39 19.53
C GLY A 114 -16.32 -3.37 19.58
N GLU A 115 -16.81 -3.83 18.43
CA GLU A 115 -17.94 -4.76 18.32
C GLU A 115 -17.53 -6.22 18.57
N ILE A 116 -16.25 -6.56 18.34
CA ILE A 116 -15.68 -7.88 18.60
C ILE A 116 -14.40 -7.76 19.41
N SER A 117 -14.08 -8.81 20.17
CA SER A 117 -12.82 -8.89 20.91
C SER A 117 -11.63 -9.15 19.99
N GLU A 118 -10.41 -8.96 20.51
CA GLU A 118 -9.18 -9.32 19.81
C GLU A 118 -9.14 -10.82 19.47
N THR A 119 -9.54 -11.69 20.40
CA THR A 119 -9.64 -13.14 20.12
C THR A 119 -10.56 -13.42 18.92
N GLN A 120 -11.71 -12.73 18.84
CA GLN A 120 -12.63 -12.86 17.72
C GLN A 120 -12.06 -12.30 16.42
N LEU A 121 -11.26 -11.23 16.47
CA LEU A 121 -10.52 -10.74 15.30
C LEU A 121 -9.62 -11.84 14.75
N LEU A 122 -8.75 -12.43 15.59
CA LEU A 122 -7.78 -13.45 15.19
C LEU A 122 -8.46 -14.70 14.59
N GLU A 123 -9.57 -15.13 15.19
CA GLU A 123 -10.38 -16.24 14.69
C GLU A 123 -11.00 -15.91 13.32
N GLN A 124 -11.67 -14.76 13.19
CA GLN A 124 -12.42 -14.40 11.98
C GLN A 124 -11.51 -14.05 10.80
N THR A 125 -10.29 -13.58 11.05
CA THR A 125 -9.30 -13.32 10.00
C THR A 125 -8.44 -14.54 9.69
N GLU A 126 -8.64 -15.66 10.41
CA GLU A 126 -7.80 -16.86 10.35
C GLU A 126 -6.30 -16.55 10.55
N TYR A 127 -5.99 -15.59 11.43
CA TYR A 127 -4.65 -15.03 11.59
C TYR A 127 -3.60 -16.12 11.85
N GLU A 128 -3.86 -17.00 12.81
CA GLU A 128 -2.94 -18.08 13.19
C GLU A 128 -2.63 -19.04 12.04
N GLN A 129 -3.62 -19.36 11.21
CA GLN A 129 -3.45 -20.32 10.12
C GLN A 129 -2.64 -19.72 8.96
N ARG A 130 -2.82 -18.42 8.72
CA ARG A 130 -2.30 -17.69 7.56
C ARG A 130 -0.97 -17.01 7.83
N TRP A 131 -0.82 -16.38 9.00
CA TRP A 131 0.36 -15.60 9.36
C TRP A 131 1.39 -16.39 10.15
N ARG A 132 0.94 -17.22 11.11
CA ARG A 132 1.77 -18.16 11.89
C ARG A 132 2.89 -17.52 12.74
N PHE A 133 2.85 -16.21 12.94
CA PHE A 133 3.67 -15.49 13.92
C PHE A 133 2.81 -15.13 15.14
N PRO A 134 3.41 -15.03 16.34
CA PRO A 134 2.68 -14.57 17.52
C PRO A 134 1.98 -13.23 17.27
N TRP A 135 0.76 -13.11 17.78
CA TRP A 135 0.06 -11.83 17.90
C TRP A 135 0.67 -10.99 19.03
#